data_AF-U4LMY2-F1
#
_entry.id   AF-U4LMY2-F1
#
_cell.length_a   1.000
_cell.length_b   1.000
_cell.length_c   1.000
_cell.angle_alpha   90.00
_cell.angle_beta   90.00
_cell.angle_gamma   90.00
#
_symmetry.space_group_name_H-M   'P 1'
#
loop_
_entity.id
_entity.type
_entity.pdbx_description
1 polymer ?
#
loop_
_entity_poly.entity_id
_entity_poly.type
_entity_poly.pdbx_seq_one_letter_code
_entity_poly.pdbx_strand_id
1 'polypeptide(L)'
;MVTKPALSLEDAPESPGVLTPTSNISEPSSPTLCNHCTNDPPLDASESSSGEIVKLGDTEVYISKPADNTDARLLLLLTNGVGVHSVNNQMQADHFARIGYFVAMPDLLVLYPQ
;
A
#
# COMPACT_ATOMS: atom_id res chain seq x y z
N MET A 1 -29.75 6.61 -51.21
CA MET A 1 -28.45 6.76 -51.88
C MET A 1 -28.39 8.20 -52.37
N VAL A 2 -27.38 9.04 -52.10
CA VAL A 2 -26.05 8.80 -51.51
C VAL A 2 -25.77 9.84 -50.41
N THR A 3 -25.06 9.44 -49.36
CA THR A 3 -24.64 10.31 -48.25
C THR A 3 -23.46 11.20 -48.66
N LYS A 4 -23.46 12.47 -48.24
CA LYS A 4 -22.38 13.44 -48.51
C LYS A 4 -21.07 13.04 -47.80
N PRO A 5 -19.91 12.98 -48.49
CA PRO A 5 -18.62 12.67 -47.86
C PRO A 5 -18.01 13.87 -47.11
N ALA A 6 -17.12 13.58 -46.16
CA ALA A 6 -16.39 14.56 -45.37
C ALA A 6 -15.11 15.06 -46.09
N LEU A 7 -14.60 16.22 -45.67
CA LEU A 7 -13.30 16.76 -46.11
C LEU A 7 -12.14 16.15 -45.30
N SER A 8 -10.99 15.97 -45.96
CA SER A 8 -9.70 15.59 -45.35
C SER A 8 -8.86 16.82 -44.99
N LEU A 9 -8.12 16.75 -43.88
CA LEU A 9 -6.74 17.26 -43.67
C LEU A 9 -6.14 16.48 -42.46
N GLU A 10 -4.84 16.20 -42.32
CA GLU A 10 -3.69 16.05 -43.24
C GLU A 10 -2.63 15.20 -42.48
N ASP A 11 -1.93 14.27 -43.13
CA ASP A 11 -0.88 13.43 -42.51
C ASP A 11 0.53 13.95 -42.85
N ALA A 12 1.45 13.92 -41.88
CA ALA A 12 2.87 14.25 -42.03
C ALA A 12 3.77 13.00 -41.84
N PRO A 13 4.91 12.89 -42.54
CA PRO A 13 5.54 11.59 -42.80
C PRO A 13 6.48 11.09 -41.71
N GLU A 14 6.40 9.78 -41.39
CA GLU A 14 7.40 9.06 -40.58
C GLU A 14 8.53 8.49 -41.47
N SER A 15 9.74 8.42 -40.90
CA SER A 15 11.01 8.16 -41.62
C SER A 15 11.26 6.67 -41.92
N PRO A 16 11.93 6.28 -43.03
CA PRO A 16 11.95 4.89 -43.50
C PRO A 16 13.18 4.06 -43.09
N GLY A 17 12.95 2.75 -42.89
CA GLY A 17 13.95 1.67 -42.94
C GLY A 17 14.48 1.21 -41.56
N VAL A 18 14.82 -0.07 -41.34
CA VAL A 18 14.92 -1.26 -42.23
C VAL A 18 14.55 -2.51 -41.42
N LEU A 19 13.84 -3.47 -42.04
CA LEU A 19 13.59 -4.80 -41.46
C LEU A 19 14.80 -5.73 -41.69
N THR A 20 15.29 -6.38 -40.63
CA THR A 20 16.15 -7.57 -40.73
C THR A 20 15.60 -8.71 -39.87
N PRO A 21 15.75 -9.99 -40.28
CA PRO A 21 14.95 -11.08 -39.74
C PRO A 21 15.63 -11.85 -38.58
N THR A 22 14.77 -12.44 -37.76
CA THR A 22 15.03 -13.59 -36.87
C THR A 22 16.00 -13.36 -35.70
N SER A 23 15.42 -13.13 -34.53
CA SER A 23 15.88 -13.75 -33.28
C SER A 23 14.65 -14.11 -32.46
N ASN A 24 14.64 -15.30 -31.85
CA ASN A 24 13.44 -15.93 -31.31
C ASN A 24 12.73 -15.02 -30.30
N ILE A 25 11.48 -14.64 -30.62
CA ILE A 25 10.57 -14.08 -29.62
C ILE A 25 10.08 -15.24 -28.77
N SER A 26 10.78 -15.51 -27.68
CA SER A 26 10.15 -16.18 -26.55
C SER A 26 9.02 -15.27 -26.06
N GLU A 27 7.86 -15.87 -25.77
CA GLU A 27 6.74 -15.16 -25.14
C GLU A 27 7.24 -14.41 -23.89
N PRO A 28 6.67 -13.24 -23.55
CA PRO A 28 6.99 -12.60 -22.28
C PRO A 28 6.64 -13.56 -21.16
N SER A 29 7.67 -14.11 -20.51
CA SER A 29 7.52 -15.02 -19.39
C SER A 29 6.57 -14.38 -18.38
N SER A 30 5.56 -15.15 -17.96
CA SER A 30 4.54 -14.75 -16.98
C SER A 30 5.19 -13.91 -15.87
N PRO A 31 4.60 -12.76 -15.47
CA PRO A 31 5.29 -11.75 -14.67
C PRO A 31 5.82 -12.34 -13.37
N THR A 32 7.11 -12.68 -13.38
CA THR A 32 7.80 -13.32 -12.27
C THR A 32 8.21 -12.22 -11.30
N LEU A 33 7.59 -12.20 -10.12
CA LEU A 33 8.08 -11.39 -9.01
C LEU A 33 9.54 -11.75 -8.75
N CYS A 34 10.46 -10.80 -8.96
CA CYS A 34 11.88 -11.02 -8.71
C CYS A 34 12.11 -11.36 -7.22
N ASN A 35 13.22 -12.02 -6.89
CA ASN A 35 13.51 -12.41 -5.49
C ASN A 35 13.44 -11.23 -4.50
N HIS A 36 13.76 -10.00 -4.96
CA HIS A 36 13.60 -8.77 -4.19
C HIS A 36 12.14 -8.48 -3.78
N CYS A 37 11.18 -8.76 -4.67
CA CYS A 37 9.76 -8.55 -4.43
C CYS A 37 9.12 -9.59 -3.48
N THR A 38 9.83 -10.65 -3.11
CA THR A 38 9.26 -11.80 -2.35
C THR A 38 10.02 -12.15 -1.08
N ASN A 39 11.30 -11.79 -0.96
CA ASN A 39 12.13 -12.18 0.19
C ASN A 39 12.51 -11.00 1.09
N ASP A 40 12.45 -9.77 0.61
CA ASP A 40 12.72 -8.61 1.45
C ASP A 40 11.50 -8.30 2.32
N PRO A 41 11.62 -8.39 3.66
CA PRO A 41 10.55 -7.97 4.54
C PRO A 41 10.34 -6.46 4.34
N PRO A 42 9.10 -5.96 4.27
CA PRO A 42 8.85 -4.53 4.02
C PRO A 42 9.24 -3.61 5.20
N LEU A 43 9.83 -4.16 6.26
CA LEU A 43 10.20 -3.50 7.51
C LEU A 43 11.56 -4.04 7.96
N ASP A 44 12.48 -3.14 8.28
CA ASP A 44 13.81 -3.50 8.80
C ASP A 44 13.69 -4.06 10.22
N ALA A 45 14.43 -5.12 10.53
CA ALA A 45 14.36 -5.81 11.82
C ALA A 45 14.84 -4.97 13.03
N SER A 46 15.41 -3.79 12.79
CA SER A 46 15.78 -2.81 13.81
C SER A 46 14.71 -1.75 14.07
N GLU A 47 13.67 -1.65 13.25
CA GLU A 47 12.57 -0.73 13.51
C GLU A 47 11.69 -1.25 14.65
N SER A 48 11.26 -0.32 15.50
CA SER A 48 10.37 -0.56 16.63
C SER A 48 9.22 0.43 16.61
N SER A 49 8.10 0.03 17.21
CA SER A 49 6.92 0.88 17.29
C SER A 49 7.06 1.97 18.35
N SER A 50 6.36 3.09 18.18
CA SER A 50 6.57 4.34 18.94
C SER A 50 5.41 4.76 19.84
N GLY A 51 4.20 4.31 19.55
CA GLY A 51 3.02 4.39 20.40
C GLY A 51 2.99 3.35 21.53
N GLU A 52 1.84 3.29 22.21
CA GLU A 52 1.63 2.51 23.44
C GLU A 52 0.40 1.60 23.34
N ILE A 53 0.47 0.40 23.93
CA ILE A 53 -0.73 -0.44 24.15
C ILE A 53 -1.37 -0.01 25.48
N VAL A 54 -2.66 0.34 25.43
CA VAL A 54 -3.48 0.69 26.59
C VAL A 54 -4.76 -0.16 26.62
N LYS A 55 -5.22 -0.53 27.81
CA LYS A 55 -6.47 -1.29 27.98
C LYS A 55 -7.65 -0.34 28.12
N LEU A 56 -8.62 -0.42 27.19
CA LEU A 56 -9.87 0.34 27.22
C LEU A 56 -11.04 -0.62 27.40
N GLY A 57 -11.57 -0.70 28.63
CA GLY A 57 -12.56 -1.72 28.99
C GLY A 57 -11.94 -3.11 28.89
N ASP A 58 -12.56 -3.99 28.11
CA ASP A 58 -12.13 -5.38 27.94
C ASP A 58 -11.22 -5.63 26.73
N THR A 59 -10.96 -4.62 25.88
CA THR A 59 -10.02 -4.73 24.75
C THR A 59 -8.74 -3.92 24.96
N GLU A 60 -7.68 -4.35 24.31
CA GLU A 60 -6.42 -3.61 24.20
C GLU A 60 -6.45 -2.73 22.94
N VAL A 61 -5.89 -1.54 23.05
CA VAL A 61 -5.86 -0.53 21.99
C VAL A 61 -4.46 0.01 21.88
N TYR A 62 -3.86 -0.10 20.71
CA TYR A 62 -2.63 0.62 20.42
C TYR A 62 -2.95 2.07 20.08
N ILE A 63 -2.29 3.00 20.76
CA ILE A 63 -2.45 4.43 20.58
C ILE A 63 -1.14 4.98 20.04
N SER A 64 -1.18 5.61 18.87
CA SER A 64 -0.06 6.37 18.32
C SER A 64 -0.47 7.82 18.09
N LYS A 65 0.40 8.75 18.48
CA LYS A 65 0.11 10.19 18.59
C LYS A 65 1.02 10.97 17.64
N PRO A 66 0.50 11.99 16.94
CA PRO A 66 1.32 12.89 16.14
C PRO A 66 2.17 13.78 17.06
N ALA A 67 3.27 14.31 16.53
CA ALA A 67 4.17 15.20 17.29
C ALA A 67 3.49 16.52 17.75
N ASP A 68 2.53 17.00 16.96
CA ASP A 68 1.59 18.07 17.32
C ASP A 68 0.18 17.49 17.23
N ASN A 69 -0.58 17.55 18.33
CA ASN A 69 -1.92 17.00 18.44
C ASN A 69 -3.04 18.06 18.43
N THR A 70 -2.72 19.34 18.19
CA THR A 70 -3.65 20.47 18.39
C THR A 70 -4.89 20.40 17.50
N ASP A 71 -4.72 20.01 16.22
CA ASP A 71 -5.82 19.81 15.24
C ASP A 71 -5.85 18.36 14.69
N ALA A 72 -5.29 17.39 15.44
CA ALA A 72 -5.14 16.02 14.98
C ALA A 72 -6.49 15.32 14.76
N ARG A 73 -6.70 14.78 13.56
CA ARG A 73 -7.89 13.99 13.23
C ARG A 73 -7.75 12.58 13.79
N LEU A 74 -8.82 12.04 14.36
CA LEU A 74 -8.88 10.64 14.79
C LEU A 74 -8.90 9.71 13.56
N LEU A 75 -7.97 8.76 13.52
CA LEU A 75 -8.01 7.58 12.66
C LEU A 75 -8.24 6.34 13.52
N LEU A 76 -9.34 5.64 13.25
CA LEU A 76 -9.58 4.30 13.79
C LEU A 76 -8.99 3.28 12.82
N LEU A 77 -7.86 2.67 13.18
CA LEU A 77 -7.22 1.62 12.39
C LEU A 77 -7.70 0.25 12.91
N LEU A 78 -8.25 -0.61 12.05
CA LEU A 78 -8.78 -1.91 12.46
C LEU A 78 -7.66 -2.97 12.33
N THR A 79 -7.39 -3.73 13.40
CA THR A 79 -6.36 -4.79 13.37
C THR A 79 -6.70 -5.87 12.34
N ASN A 80 -5.68 -6.33 11.61
CA ASN A 80 -5.79 -7.51 10.75
C ASN A 80 -5.71 -8.82 11.57
N GLY A 81 -5.65 -9.96 10.86
CA GLY A 81 -5.59 -11.33 11.39
C GLY A 81 -4.55 -11.63 12.49
N VAL A 82 -3.58 -10.75 12.73
CA VAL A 82 -2.47 -10.94 13.69
C VAL A 82 -2.68 -10.18 15.00
N GLY A 83 -3.71 -9.33 15.10
CA GLY A 83 -4.04 -8.58 16.33
C GLY A 83 -3.12 -7.38 16.62
N VAL A 84 -3.26 -6.81 17.81
CA VAL A 84 -2.63 -5.55 18.23
C VAL A 84 -1.14 -5.68 18.56
N HIS A 85 -0.69 -6.86 18.99
CA HIS A 85 0.71 -7.13 19.35
C HIS A 85 1.66 -7.28 18.14
N SER A 86 1.12 -7.31 16.92
CA SER A 86 1.93 -7.32 15.70
C SER A 86 2.68 -6.00 15.53
N VAL A 87 4.02 -6.04 15.59
CA VAL A 87 4.88 -4.86 15.37
C VAL A 87 4.56 -4.20 14.02
N ASN A 88 4.28 -4.98 12.98
CA ASN A 88 3.92 -4.47 11.66
C ASN A 88 2.63 -3.63 11.69
N ASN A 89 1.65 -4.03 12.49
CA ASN A 89 0.39 -3.29 12.64
C ASN A 89 0.62 -1.99 13.45
N GLN A 90 1.44 -2.07 14.50
CA GLN A 90 1.81 -0.92 15.32
C GLN A 90 2.57 0.13 14.51
N MET A 91 3.55 -0.28 13.69
CA MET A 91 4.29 0.64 12.82
C MET A 91 3.45 1.21 11.68
N GLN A 92 2.41 0.50 11.22
CA GLN A 92 1.41 1.07 10.33
C GLN A 92 0.59 2.17 11.04
N ALA A 93 0.22 1.98 12.30
CA ALA A 93 -0.40 3.03 13.11
C ALA A 93 0.56 4.23 13.31
N ASP A 94 1.83 3.98 13.62
CA ASP A 94 2.85 5.03 13.75
C ASP A 94 3.08 5.81 12.46
N HIS A 95 3.02 5.16 11.30
CA HIS A 95 3.09 5.86 10.01
C HIS A 95 1.94 6.86 9.84
N PHE A 96 0.71 6.47 10.19
CA PHE A 96 -0.44 7.39 10.17
C PHE A 96 -0.31 8.51 11.21
N ALA A 97 0.28 8.23 12.38
CA ALA A 97 0.58 9.26 13.37
C ALA A 97 1.63 10.26 12.89
N ARG A 98 2.70 9.81 12.23
CA ARG A 98 3.74 10.67 11.65
C ARG A 98 3.21 11.65 10.60
N ILE A 99 2.12 11.31 9.90
CA ILE A 99 1.46 12.22 8.92
C ILE A 99 0.32 13.07 9.51
N GLY A 100 0.13 13.07 10.85
CA GLY A 100 -0.73 14.02 11.56
C GLY A 100 -2.06 13.48 12.11
N TYR A 101 -2.28 12.17 12.14
CA TYR A 101 -3.50 11.59 12.74
C TYR A 101 -3.26 11.18 14.20
N PHE A 102 -4.25 11.37 15.06
CA PHE A 102 -4.31 10.59 16.31
C PHE A 102 -4.83 9.21 15.94
N VAL A 103 -4.04 8.16 16.17
CA VAL A 103 -4.40 6.80 15.74
C VAL A 103 -4.78 5.95 16.94
N ALA A 104 -5.95 5.34 16.87
CA ALA A 104 -6.39 4.29 17.78
C ALA A 104 -6.60 2.99 17.01
N MET A 105 -5.96 1.91 17.47
CA MET A 105 -6.01 0.59 16.86
C MET A 105 -6.44 -0.47 17.90
N PRO A 106 -7.74 -0.73 18.07
CA PRO A 106 -8.24 -1.73 18.99
C PRO A 106 -8.00 -3.15 18.47
N ASP A 107 -7.70 -4.10 19.35
CA ASP A 107 -7.72 -5.52 18.99
C ASP A 107 -9.17 -5.97 18.78
N LEU A 108 -9.44 -6.46 17.57
CA LEU A 108 -10.73 -6.98 17.14
C LEU A 108 -10.81 -8.51 17.19
N LEU A 109 -9.67 -9.19 17.38
CA LEU A 109 -9.54 -10.64 17.29
C LEU A 109 -9.25 -11.28 18.65
N VAL A 110 -9.69 -10.60 19.72
CA VAL A 110 -9.84 -11.18 21.05
C VAL A 110 -10.78 -12.39 20.95
N LEU A 111 -10.20 -13.58 20.79
CA LEU A 111 -10.90 -14.85 20.86
C LEU A 111 -11.39 -15.04 22.29
N TYR A 112 -12.62 -14.60 22.58
CA TYR A 112 -13.27 -14.60 23.90
C TYR A 112 -12.83 -15.79 24.79
N PRO A 113 -11.92 -15.58 25.75
CA PRO A 113 -11.77 -16.50 26.87
C PRO A 113 -13.00 -16.32 27.76
N GLN A 114 -13.58 -17.44 28.20
CA GLN A 114 -14.66 -17.44 29.21
C GLN A 114 -14.10 -17.08 30.60
#